data_AF-A0AAD6NZV2-F1
#
_entry.id   AF-A0AAD6NZV2-F1
#
_cell.length_a   1.000
_cell.length_b   1.000
_cell.length_c   1.000
_cell.angle_alpha   90.00
_cell.angle_beta   90.00
_cell.angle_gamma   90.00
#
_symmetry.space_group_name_H-M   'P 1'
#
loop_
_entity.id
_entity.type
_entity.pdbx_description
1 polymer ?
#
loop_
_entity_poly.entity_id
_entity_poly.type
_entity_poly.pdbx_seq_one_letter_code
_entity_poly.pdbx_strand_id
1 'polypeptide(L)'
;MVILLVATTSDPASIGPASALLAMPGWHTGPSLQDAVSFVNKEVRLIKLDNFLVKEDYLDKRWEEATGELVDEIIFLSKHVASSNRPALTVHPIGTPHIREGEVLFAGGKPGWAALPNPRIGPWLRLLRTIAESHKLTPEFEVINIINTR
;
A
#
# COMPACT_ATOMS: atom_id res chain seq x y z
N MET A 1 17.28 2.59 -8.07
CA MET A 1 15.87 2.14 -8.00
C MET A 1 15.27 2.69 -6.72
N VAL A 2 13.97 2.96 -6.71
CA VAL A 2 13.26 3.55 -5.57
C VAL A 2 12.09 2.68 -5.11
N ILE A 3 11.68 2.86 -3.86
CA ILE A 3 10.47 2.26 -3.29
C ILE A 3 9.41 3.36 -3.18
N LEU A 4 8.23 3.11 -3.75
CA LEU A 4 7.10 4.02 -3.63
C LEU A 4 6.20 3.61 -2.45
N LEU A 5 6.07 4.47 -1.45
CA LEU A 5 5.00 4.43 -0.45
C LEU A 5 3.85 5.28 -0.95
N VAL A 6 2.67 4.70 -1.08
CA VAL A 6 1.50 5.38 -1.65
C VAL A 6 0.43 5.51 -0.59
N ALA A 7 0.03 6.76 -0.34
CA ALA A 7 -1.07 7.11 0.55
C ALA A 7 -2.10 7.93 -0.22
N THR A 8 -3.35 7.92 0.22
CA THR A 8 -4.39 8.80 -0.31
C THR A 8 -4.99 9.68 0.77
N THR A 9 -5.38 10.90 0.41
CA THR A 9 -6.14 11.81 1.30
C THR A 9 -7.60 11.37 1.45
N SER A 10 -8.08 10.45 0.60
CA SER A 10 -9.44 9.90 0.64
C SER A 10 -9.64 8.72 1.61
N ASP A 11 -8.56 8.25 2.25
CA ASP A 11 -8.57 7.10 3.15
C ASP A 11 -7.94 7.44 4.51
N PRO A 12 -8.73 7.48 5.60
CA PRO A 12 -8.21 7.73 6.95
C PRO A 12 -7.08 6.79 7.37
N ALA A 13 -7.09 5.53 6.91
CA ALA A 13 -6.05 4.55 7.24
C ALA A 13 -4.74 4.81 6.49
N SER A 14 -4.74 5.61 5.43
CA SER A 14 -3.54 6.09 4.76
C SER A 14 -2.94 7.32 5.46
N ILE A 15 -3.80 8.24 5.92
CA ILE A 15 -3.39 9.56 6.43
C ILE A 15 -2.50 9.45 7.67
N GLY A 16 -2.91 8.65 8.65
CA GLY A 16 -2.19 8.49 9.92
C GLY A 16 -0.76 7.96 9.70
N PRO A 17 -0.59 6.76 9.11
CA PRO A 17 0.72 6.20 8.82
C PRO A 17 1.61 7.09 7.95
N ALA A 18 1.06 7.72 6.91
CA ALA A 18 1.82 8.64 6.07
C ALA A 18 2.32 9.86 6.85
N SER A 19 1.49 10.43 7.73
CA SER A 19 1.87 11.58 8.56
C SER A 19 2.93 11.19 9.59
N ALA A 20 2.81 10.01 10.21
CA ALA A 20 3.80 9.49 11.14
C ALA A 20 5.17 9.27 10.46
N LEU A 21 5.17 8.74 9.23
CA LEU A 21 6.40 8.61 8.44
C LEU A 21 7.02 9.97 8.13
N LEU A 22 6.26 10.93 7.62
CA LEU A 22 6.76 12.27 7.26
C LEU A 22 7.25 13.08 8.46
N ALA A 23 6.79 12.77 9.68
CA ALA A 23 7.28 13.38 10.92
C ALA A 23 8.69 12.88 11.32
N MET A 24 9.16 11.77 10.74
CA MET A 24 10.52 11.29 10.96
C MET A 24 11.54 12.21 10.27
N PRO A 25 12.79 12.30 10.75
CA PRO A 25 13.81 13.11 10.08
C PRO A 25 14.19 12.55 8.69
N GLY A 26 14.66 13.42 7.80
CA GLY A 26 15.20 13.07 6.49
C GLY A 26 14.21 13.12 5.33
N TRP A 27 12.96 13.52 5.57
CA TRP A 27 12.00 13.79 4.51
C TRP A 27 12.15 15.20 3.94
N HIS A 28 12.12 15.28 2.62
CA HIS A 28 12.16 16.52 1.85
C HIS A 28 11.09 16.49 0.77
N THR A 29 10.71 17.66 0.24
CA THR A 29 9.80 17.72 -0.92
C THR A 29 10.42 17.00 -2.12
N GLY A 30 9.63 16.13 -2.76
CA GLY A 30 10.01 15.39 -3.95
C GLY A 30 9.40 15.96 -5.24
N PRO A 31 9.65 15.31 -6.39
CA PRO A 31 9.02 15.69 -7.66
C PRO A 31 7.51 15.44 -7.61
N SER A 32 6.72 16.37 -8.15
CA SER A 32 5.28 16.13 -8.29
C SER A 32 5.01 15.07 -9.36
N LEU A 33 4.04 14.19 -9.09
CA LEU A 33 3.50 13.26 -10.09
C LEU A 33 2.10 13.73 -10.46
N GLN A 34 1.94 14.39 -11.61
CA GLN A 34 0.68 15.04 -11.97
C GLN A 34 0.26 16.03 -10.86
N ASP A 35 -0.94 15.88 -10.30
CA ASP A 35 -1.45 16.69 -9.20
C ASP A 35 -1.01 16.19 -7.80
N ALA A 36 -0.34 15.03 -7.74
CA ALA A 36 0.09 14.44 -6.48
C ALA A 36 1.39 15.03 -5.96
N VAL A 37 1.41 15.37 -4.67
CA VAL A 37 2.63 15.77 -3.97
C VAL A 37 3.43 14.53 -3.56
N SER A 38 4.75 14.63 -3.67
CA SER A 38 5.64 13.58 -3.19
C SER A 38 6.70 14.09 -2.22
N PHE A 39 7.27 13.16 -1.48
CA PHE A 39 8.34 13.39 -0.52
C PHE A 39 9.43 12.35 -0.71
N VAL A 40 10.67 12.75 -0.44
CA VAL A 40 11.88 11.96 -0.66
C VAL A 40 12.58 11.73 0.67
N ASN A 41 12.97 10.47 0.92
CA ASN A 41 13.92 10.11 1.96
C ASN A 41 14.79 8.93 1.47
N LYS A 42 16.04 9.22 1.12
CA LYS A 42 16.98 8.26 0.49
C LYS A 42 16.38 7.56 -0.73
N GLU A 43 16.22 6.24 -0.74
CA GLU A 43 15.62 5.45 -1.83
C GLU A 43 14.09 5.34 -1.72
N VAL A 44 13.47 5.93 -0.70
CA VAL A 44 12.02 5.88 -0.47
C VAL A 44 11.36 7.16 -0.98
N ARG A 45 10.25 7.00 -1.67
CA ARG A 45 9.37 8.09 -2.11
C ARG A 45 8.02 7.90 -1.45
N LEU A 46 7.47 8.93 -0.81
CA LEU A 46 6.10 8.92 -0.33
C LEU A 46 5.24 9.78 -1.25
N ILE A 47 4.27 9.18 -1.92
CA ILE A 47 3.34 9.85 -2.81
C ILE A 47 2.00 9.99 -2.09
N LYS A 48 1.47 11.21 -2.02
CA LYS A 48 0.11 11.49 -1.55
C LYS A 48 -0.79 11.77 -2.74
N LEU A 49 -1.70 10.83 -2.99
CA LEU A 49 -2.72 10.93 -4.02
C LEU A 49 -4.01 11.52 -3.43
N ASP A 50 -4.83 12.16 -4.27
CA ASP A 50 -6.15 12.63 -3.86
C ASP A 50 -7.28 11.64 -4.21
N ASN A 51 -6.98 10.66 -5.07
CA ASN A 51 -7.93 9.65 -5.54
C ASN A 51 -7.78 8.29 -4.83
N PHE A 52 -8.74 7.40 -5.10
CA PHE A 52 -8.75 6.04 -4.55
C PHE A 52 -7.60 5.19 -5.09
N LEU A 53 -6.80 4.62 -4.18
CA LEU A 53 -5.62 3.79 -4.50
C LEU A 53 -5.92 2.62 -5.45
N VAL A 54 -7.11 2.04 -5.35
CA VAL A 54 -7.53 0.90 -6.18
C VAL A 54 -7.66 1.22 -7.68
N LYS A 55 -7.64 2.50 -8.07
CA LYS A 55 -7.73 2.94 -9.47
C LYS A 55 -6.38 3.37 -10.05
N GLU A 56 -5.30 3.24 -9.29
CA GLU A 56 -3.98 3.76 -9.67
C GLU A 56 -3.18 2.74 -10.48
N ASP A 57 -3.72 2.36 -11.64
CA ASP A 57 -3.03 1.47 -12.57
C ASP A 57 -1.73 2.11 -13.07
N TYR A 58 -0.71 1.26 -13.28
CA TYR A 58 0.59 1.63 -13.86
C TYR A 58 1.31 2.80 -13.15
N LEU A 59 1.14 2.94 -11.83
CA LEU A 59 1.76 3.99 -11.05
C LEU A 59 3.30 3.96 -11.11
N ASP A 60 3.87 2.75 -11.17
CA ASP A 60 5.30 2.51 -11.43
C ASP A 60 5.74 3.20 -12.72
N LYS A 61 5.10 2.88 -13.84
CA LYS A 61 5.46 3.42 -15.16
C LYS A 61 5.30 4.92 -15.22
N ARG A 62 4.20 5.46 -14.67
CA ARG A 62 3.99 6.91 -14.62
C ARG A 62 5.07 7.63 -13.81
N TRP A 63 5.53 7.03 -12.71
CA TRP A 63 6.64 7.58 -11.92
C TRP A 63 7.95 7.56 -12.70
N GLU A 64 8.28 6.42 -13.33
CA GLU A 64 9.48 6.25 -14.14
C GLU A 64 9.52 7.25 -15.29
N GLU A 65 8.41 7.43 -16.01
CA GLU A 65 8.28 8.39 -17.11
C GLU A 65 8.44 9.84 -16.65
N ALA A 66 7.87 10.19 -15.49
CA ALA A 66 7.90 11.56 -14.98
C ALA A 66 9.25 11.96 -14.36
N THR A 67 9.99 11.01 -13.79
CA THR A 67 11.16 11.30 -12.94
C THR A 67 12.47 10.69 -13.44
N GLY A 68 12.40 9.68 -14.31
CA GLY A 68 13.54 8.84 -14.68
C GLY A 68 14.00 7.87 -13.59
N GLU A 69 13.33 7.83 -12.43
CA GLU A 69 13.69 6.91 -11.33
C GLU A 69 13.00 5.56 -11.49
N LEU A 70 13.79 4.49 -11.72
CA LEU A 70 13.28 3.12 -11.78
C LEU A 70 12.64 2.67 -10.46
N VAL A 71 11.48 2.03 -10.53
CA VAL A 71 10.70 1.58 -9.36
C VAL A 71 10.97 0.10 -9.07
N ASP A 72 11.40 -0.21 -7.85
CA ASP A 72 11.60 -1.59 -7.39
C ASP A 72 10.35 -2.20 -6.76
N GLU A 73 9.60 -1.37 -6.03
CA GLU A 73 8.45 -1.81 -5.24
C GLU A 73 7.46 -0.66 -5.05
N ILE A 74 6.18 -1.02 -4.97
CA ILE A 74 5.11 -0.13 -4.52
C ILE A 74 4.45 -0.74 -3.29
N ILE A 75 4.29 0.07 -2.25
CA ILE A 75 3.59 -0.27 -1.01
C ILE A 75 2.42 0.70 -0.84
N PHE A 76 1.20 0.17 -0.78
CA PHE A 76 -0.01 0.96 -0.56
C PHE A 76 -0.37 0.95 0.93
N LEU A 77 -0.49 2.14 1.51
CA LEU A 77 -1.05 2.35 2.84
C LEU A 77 -2.57 2.49 2.65
N SER A 78 -3.34 1.47 3.00
CA SER A 78 -4.79 1.43 2.71
C SER A 78 -5.56 0.84 3.86
N LYS A 79 -6.81 1.26 4.02
CA LYS A 79 -7.78 0.54 4.84
C LYS A 79 -8.05 -0.82 4.22
N HIS A 80 -8.31 -1.78 5.10
CA HIS A 80 -8.93 -3.03 4.73
C HIS A 80 -10.36 -3.05 5.27
N VAL A 81 -11.31 -3.49 4.45
CA VAL A 81 -12.71 -3.68 4.86
C VAL A 81 -13.01 -5.17 4.82
N ALA A 82 -13.02 -5.79 6.00
CA ALA A 82 -13.43 -7.19 6.16
C ALA A 82 -14.89 -7.27 6.60
N SER A 83 -15.64 -8.27 6.11
CA SER A 83 -17.01 -8.52 6.59
C SER A 83 -17.06 -9.03 8.04
N SER A 84 -15.92 -9.37 8.64
CA SER A 84 -15.85 -9.91 9.99
C SER A 84 -16.11 -8.86 11.07
N ASN A 85 -16.10 -7.57 10.72
CA ASN A 85 -16.16 -6.43 11.64
C ASN A 85 -15.12 -6.47 12.77
N ARG A 86 -14.07 -7.30 12.64
CA ARG A 86 -12.95 -7.33 13.59
C ARG A 86 -11.86 -6.37 13.11
N PRO A 87 -11.32 -5.51 13.99
CA PRO A 87 -10.14 -4.72 13.67
C PRO A 87 -8.99 -5.63 13.26
N ALA A 88 -8.28 -5.29 12.20
CA ALA A 88 -7.16 -6.09 11.70
C ALA A 88 -6.03 -5.22 11.17
N LEU A 89 -4.80 -5.67 11.40
CA LEU A 89 -3.58 -5.16 10.79
C LEU A 89 -3.11 -6.20 9.78
N THR A 90 -3.01 -5.81 8.52
CA THR A 90 -2.85 -6.76 7.42
C THR A 90 -1.74 -6.37 6.46
N VAL A 91 -1.14 -7.39 5.84
CA VAL A 91 -0.16 -7.25 4.76
C VAL A 91 -0.52 -8.29 3.71
N HIS A 92 -0.73 -7.87 2.47
CA HIS A 92 -1.09 -8.77 1.38
C HIS A 92 -0.60 -8.23 0.03
N PRO A 93 -0.39 -9.11 -0.98
CA PRO A 93 -0.18 -8.64 -2.35
C PRO A 93 -1.48 -8.06 -2.92
N ILE A 94 -1.35 -7.23 -3.96
CA ILE A 94 -2.50 -6.74 -4.74
C ILE A 94 -2.82 -7.71 -5.88
N GLY A 95 -4.09 -7.86 -6.22
CA GLY A 95 -4.54 -8.72 -7.30
C GLY A 95 -5.95 -9.26 -7.16
N THR A 96 -6.49 -9.72 -8.28
CA THR A 96 -7.80 -10.36 -8.43
C THR A 96 -7.65 -11.69 -9.18
N PRO A 97 -6.82 -12.64 -8.69
CA PRO A 97 -6.56 -13.91 -9.39
C PRO A 97 -7.79 -14.82 -9.44
N HIS A 98 -8.78 -14.59 -8.57
CA HIS A 98 -10.01 -15.38 -8.48
C HIS A 98 -11.12 -14.90 -9.42
N ILE A 99 -11.02 -13.67 -9.96
CA ILE A 99 -12.02 -13.09 -10.86
C ILE A 99 -11.76 -13.55 -12.29
N ARG A 100 -12.79 -14.02 -13.00
CA ARG A 100 -12.69 -14.46 -14.40
C ARG A 100 -12.91 -13.32 -15.38
N GLU A 101 -12.44 -13.50 -16.61
CA GLU A 101 -12.74 -12.58 -17.70
C GLU A 101 -14.25 -12.47 -17.92
N GLY A 102 -14.76 -11.24 -18.01
CA GLY A 102 -16.19 -10.94 -18.10
C GLY A 102 -16.92 -10.78 -16.77
N GLU A 103 -16.31 -11.14 -15.64
CA GLU A 103 -16.85 -10.86 -14.30
C GLU A 103 -16.54 -9.41 -13.86
N VAL A 104 -17.38 -8.85 -12.98
CA VAL A 104 -17.27 -7.45 -12.52
C VAL A 104 -16.09 -7.30 -11.54
N LEU A 105 -15.23 -6.33 -11.79
CA LEU A 105 -14.19 -5.91 -10.85
C LEU A 105 -14.68 -4.80 -9.93
N PHE A 106 -14.75 -5.07 -8.63
CA PHE A 106 -15.17 -4.07 -7.64
C PHE A 106 -14.02 -3.23 -7.09
N ALA A 107 -12.77 -3.69 -7.20
CA ALA A 107 -11.61 -3.10 -6.57
C ALA A 107 -10.46 -2.80 -7.56
N GLY A 108 -10.79 -2.50 -8.81
CA GLY A 108 -9.82 -2.20 -9.87
C GLY A 108 -9.01 -3.42 -10.34
N GLY A 109 -7.95 -3.16 -11.11
CA GLY A 109 -7.05 -4.19 -11.64
C GLY A 109 -7.57 -4.94 -12.86
N LYS A 110 -7.08 -6.17 -13.07
CA LYS A 110 -7.40 -7.03 -14.22
C LYS A 110 -7.85 -8.43 -13.74
N PRO A 111 -8.92 -9.02 -14.32
CA PRO A 111 -9.32 -10.37 -13.96
C PRO A 111 -8.19 -11.38 -14.19
N GLY A 112 -8.07 -12.37 -13.30
CA GLY A 112 -7.05 -13.42 -13.38
C GLY A 112 -5.61 -12.93 -13.18
N TRP A 113 -5.40 -11.71 -12.68
CA TRP A 113 -4.07 -11.14 -12.46
C TRP A 113 -3.76 -10.97 -10.98
N ALA A 114 -2.49 -11.15 -10.61
CA ALA A 114 -1.94 -10.79 -9.31
C ALA A 114 -0.55 -10.20 -9.46
N ALA A 115 -0.19 -9.29 -8.55
CA ALA A 115 1.16 -8.78 -8.45
C ALA A 115 2.15 -9.90 -8.11
N LEU A 116 3.40 -9.70 -8.54
CA LEU A 116 4.47 -10.64 -8.22
C LEU A 116 4.65 -10.78 -6.70
N PRO A 117 4.99 -11.99 -6.21
CA PRO A 117 5.20 -12.21 -4.80
C PRO A 117 6.38 -11.38 -4.30
N ASN A 118 6.17 -10.64 -3.22
CA ASN A 118 7.23 -9.90 -2.55
C ASN A 118 7.75 -10.71 -1.35
N PRO A 119 9.04 -11.12 -1.33
CA PRO A 119 9.59 -11.97 -0.27
C PRO A 119 9.55 -11.31 1.11
N ARG A 120 9.34 -9.98 1.19
CA ARG A 120 9.22 -9.24 2.46
C ARG A 120 7.87 -9.39 3.16
N ILE A 121 6.83 -9.89 2.49
CA ILE A 121 5.50 -10.06 3.11
C ILE A 121 5.57 -10.94 4.37
N GLY A 122 6.26 -12.09 4.29
CA GLY A 122 6.42 -13.00 5.43
C GLY A 122 7.15 -12.35 6.62
N PRO A 123 8.35 -11.79 6.42
CA PRO A 123 9.05 -10.99 7.43
C PRO A 123 8.21 -9.86 8.02
N TRP A 124 7.50 -9.08 7.21
CA TRP A 124 6.65 -7.99 7.68
C TRP A 124 5.50 -8.47 8.55
N LEU A 125 4.82 -9.56 8.16
CA LEU A 125 3.75 -10.13 8.98
C LEU A 125 4.27 -10.56 10.37
N ARG A 126 5.47 -11.13 10.44
CA ARG A 126 6.10 -11.50 11.72
C ARG A 126 6.42 -10.28 12.55
N LEU A 127 7.03 -9.25 11.94
CA LEU A 127 7.35 -8.00 12.63
C LEU A 127 6.08 -7.31 13.15
N LEU A 128 5.05 -7.22 12.32
CA LEU A 128 3.76 -6.63 12.67
C LEU A 128 3.13 -7.35 13.86
N ARG A 129 3.21 -8.68 13.90
CA ARG A 129 2.73 -9.47 15.05
C ARG A 129 3.53 -9.15 16.32
N THR A 130 4.86 -9.11 16.24
CA THR A 130 5.71 -8.78 17.39
C THR A 130 5.38 -7.38 17.94
N ILE A 131 5.18 -6.39 17.06
CA ILE A 131 4.80 -5.03 17.46
C ILE A 131 3.39 -5.02 18.07
N ALA A 132 2.42 -5.70 17.46
CA ALA A 132 1.07 -5.77 17.99
C ALA A 132 1.02 -6.39 19.40
N GLU A 133 1.80 -7.45 19.63
CA GLU A 133 1.96 -8.09 20.94
C GLU A 133 2.63 -7.13 21.94
N SER A 134 3.74 -6.49 21.58
CA SER A 134 4.46 -5.58 22.48
C SER A 134 3.64 -4.36 22.88
N HIS A 135 2.76 -3.90 21.99
CA HIS A 135 1.84 -2.79 22.23
C HIS A 135 0.47 -3.22 22.80
N LYS A 136 0.28 -4.51 23.12
CA LYS A 136 -0.97 -5.07 23.66
C LYS A 136 -2.21 -4.77 22.79
N LEU A 137 -2.01 -4.78 21.46
CA LEU A 137 -3.10 -4.61 20.49
C LEU A 137 -3.90 -5.89 20.30
N THR A 138 -3.37 -7.04 20.69
CA THR A 138 -4.07 -8.33 20.67
C THR A 138 -4.80 -8.57 22.01
N PRO A 139 -6.02 -9.15 22.03
CA PRO A 139 -6.74 -9.78 20.91
C PRO A 139 -7.69 -8.85 20.14
N GLU A 140 -7.67 -7.54 20.43
CA GLU A 140 -8.57 -6.57 19.79
C GLU A 140 -8.33 -6.46 18.27
N PHE A 141 -7.05 -6.38 17.87
CA PHE A 141 -6.63 -6.39 16.48
C PHE A 141 -6.11 -7.77 16.09
N GLU A 142 -6.64 -8.32 14.99
CA GLU A 142 -6.09 -9.50 14.34
C GLU A 142 -4.88 -9.12 13.48
N VAL A 143 -3.82 -9.94 13.46
CA VAL A 143 -2.67 -9.75 12.59
C VAL A 143 -2.63 -10.88 11.56
N ILE A 144 -3.07 -10.60 10.34
CA ILE A 144 -3.31 -11.63 9.32
C ILE A 144 -2.77 -11.22 7.95
N ASN A 145 -2.36 -12.22 7.17
CA ASN A 145 -2.20 -12.07 5.73
C ASN A 145 -3.53 -12.38 5.06
N ILE A 146 -4.02 -11.46 4.23
CA ILE A 146 -5.24 -11.67 3.47
C ILE A 146 -4.87 -12.20 2.10
N ILE A 147 -5.26 -13.45 1.84
CA ILE A 147 -5.36 -13.91 0.46
C ILE A 147 -6.76 -13.50 0.02
N ASN A 148 -6.85 -12.58 -0.94
CA ASN A 148 -8.12 -12.00 -1.40
C ASN A 148 -9.00 -13.12 -1.99
N THR A 149 -9.92 -13.67 -1.17
CA THR A 149 -10.80 -14.81 -1.49
C THR A 149 -12.28 -14.45 -1.45
N ARG A 150 -12.63 -13.18 -1.67
CA ARG A 150 -14.04 -12.77 -1.74
C ARG A 150 -14.34 -11.93 -2.95
#